data_AF-A0A523DY34-F1
#
_entry.id   AF-A0A523DY34-F1
#
_cell.length_a   1.000
_cell.length_b   1.000
_cell.length_c   1.000
_cell.angle_alpha   90.00
_cell.angle_beta   90.00
_cell.angle_gamma   90.00
#
_symmetry.space_group_name_H-M   'P 1'
#
loop_
_entity.id
_entity.type
_entity.pdbx_description
1 polymer ?
#
loop_
_entity_poly.entity_id
_entity_poly.type
_entity_poly.pdbx_seq_one_letter_code
_entity_poly.pdbx_strand_id
1 'polypeptide(L)'
;MDPSGGSQDSFTAATAHMGKDGMVILDAIRERRPPFSPDGVTQEFARFFASYNVATIMGDKYAGEWPRERFKKHGIRYEANAQPKSDLYRDLLPLLNSEQVELLDVPRLAAQLAGLERRTSRSGKDTIDHAPRGHDDLFNAAAGVIVEALALESRGGVETFDFITGEIVDGWDSHGCEWRNRMPYNGLFPGERNAKGQLTSHPARFINGVVQASSE
;
A
#
# COMPACT_ATOMS: atom_id res chain seq x y z
N MET A 1 2.67 1.06 -5.60
CA MET A 1 3.86 0.22 -5.90
C MET A 1 4.77 1.03 -6.81
N ASP A 2 6.07 1.04 -6.53
CA ASP A 2 7.07 1.81 -7.29
C ASP A 2 8.09 0.83 -7.92
N PRO A 3 7.91 0.47 -9.21
CA PRO A 3 8.77 -0.49 -9.88
C PRO A 3 10.06 0.16 -10.37
N SER A 4 11.20 -0.44 -10.03
CA SER A 4 12.51 -0.03 -10.52
C SER A 4 13.12 -1.05 -11.49
N GLY A 5 13.88 -0.55 -12.47
CA GLY A 5 14.65 -1.35 -13.42
C GLY A 5 15.91 -2.00 -12.83
N GLY A 6 16.23 -1.77 -11.55
CA GLY A 6 17.27 -2.47 -10.82
C GLY A 6 18.67 -1.86 -10.87
N SER A 7 18.82 -0.60 -11.29
CA SER A 7 20.11 0.09 -11.38
C SER A 7 20.39 1.04 -10.20
N GLN A 8 19.44 1.91 -9.84
CA GLN A 8 19.63 2.90 -8.76
C GLN A 8 18.46 2.92 -7.77
N ASP A 9 17.22 2.85 -8.25
CA ASP A 9 16.05 2.99 -7.39
C ASP A 9 15.62 1.66 -6.78
N SER A 10 14.98 1.73 -5.62
CA SER A 10 14.45 0.54 -4.94
C SER A 10 13.12 0.12 -5.57
N PHE A 11 12.87 -1.18 -5.65
CA PHE A 11 11.55 -1.69 -6.03
C PHE A 11 10.72 -1.79 -4.74
N THR A 12 9.64 -1.01 -4.64
CA THR A 12 8.84 -0.91 -3.40
C THR A 12 7.38 -1.26 -3.59
N ALA A 13 6.79 -1.87 -2.57
CA ALA A 13 5.38 -2.22 -2.52
C ALA A 13 4.82 -1.93 -1.14
N ALA A 14 3.57 -1.48 -1.08
CA ALA A 14 2.88 -1.18 0.16
C ALA A 14 1.42 -1.63 0.06
N THR A 15 0.83 -1.97 1.20
CA THR A 15 -0.60 -2.24 1.35
C THR A 15 -1.11 -1.50 2.59
N ALA A 16 -2.34 -1.00 2.52
CA ALA A 16 -3.00 -0.26 3.58
C ALA A 16 -4.50 -0.54 3.53
N HIS A 17 -5.18 -0.32 4.66
CA HIS A 17 -6.62 -0.41 4.78
C HIS A 17 -7.17 0.78 5.56
N MET A 18 -8.49 0.95 5.46
CA MET A 18 -9.23 1.89 6.29
C MET A 18 -9.62 1.21 7.61
N GLY A 19 -9.21 1.79 8.73
CA GLY A 19 -9.66 1.44 10.06
C GLY A 19 -11.11 1.88 10.31
N LYS A 20 -11.73 1.31 11.34
CA LYS A 20 -13.14 1.57 11.68
C LYS A 20 -13.46 3.01 12.07
N ASP A 21 -12.47 3.71 12.56
CA ASP A 21 -12.51 5.09 13.01
C ASP A 21 -12.28 6.09 11.87
N GLY A 22 -12.13 5.60 10.63
CA GLY A 22 -11.79 6.42 9.47
C GLY A 22 -10.29 6.76 9.40
N MET A 23 -9.45 6.11 10.22
CA MET A 23 -8.01 6.24 10.14
C MET A 23 -7.44 5.28 9.08
N VAL A 24 -6.51 5.73 8.25
CA VAL A 24 -5.81 4.84 7.32
C VAL A 24 -4.63 4.17 8.00
N ILE A 25 -4.57 2.85 7.93
CA ILE A 25 -3.51 2.06 8.56
C ILE A 25 -2.62 1.47 7.47
N LEU A 26 -1.32 1.77 7.51
CA LEU A 26 -0.33 1.14 6.64
C LEU A 26 -0.01 -0.27 7.17
N ASP A 27 -0.56 -1.30 6.54
CA ASP A 27 -0.43 -2.70 6.97
C ASP A 27 0.97 -3.27 6.80
N ALA A 28 1.58 -2.99 5.64
CA ALA A 28 2.88 -3.55 5.30
C ALA A 28 3.56 -2.75 4.20
N ILE A 29 4.89 -2.78 4.26
CA ILE A 29 5.75 -2.21 3.24
C ILE A 29 6.90 -3.15 2.91
N ARG A 30 7.28 -3.21 1.63
CA ARG A 30 8.33 -4.07 1.11
C ARG A 30 9.25 -3.28 0.23
N GLU A 31 10.53 -3.63 0.31
CA GLU A 31 11.59 -3.01 -0.46
C GLU A 31 12.60 -4.05 -0.93
N ARG A 32 12.99 -3.92 -2.19
CA ARG A 32 14.15 -4.59 -2.77
C ARG A 32 15.09 -3.54 -3.33
N ARG A 33 16.27 -3.44 -2.73
CA ARG A 33 17.34 -2.53 -3.16
C ARG A 33 18.21 -3.23 -4.21
N PRO A 34 18.73 -2.50 -5.21
CA PRO A 34 19.67 -3.06 -6.17
C PRO A 34 20.89 -3.75 -5.51
N PRO A 35 21.47 -4.78 -6.12
CA PRO A 35 21.04 -5.41 -7.38
C PRO A 35 19.93 -6.45 -7.16
N PHE A 36 18.92 -6.48 -8.03
CA PHE A 36 17.85 -7.48 -8.04
C PHE A 36 17.43 -7.86 -9.46
N SER A 37 16.79 -9.03 -9.61
CA SER A 37 16.09 -9.40 -10.85
C SER A 37 14.66 -8.85 -10.81
N PRO A 38 14.25 -7.98 -11.76
CA PRO A 38 12.89 -7.46 -11.79
C PRO A 38 11.81 -8.55 -11.84
N ASP A 39 12.06 -9.66 -12.55
CA ASP A 39 11.15 -10.81 -12.61
C ASP A 39 11.04 -11.52 -11.25
N GLY A 40 12.17 -11.70 -10.56
CA GLY A 40 12.19 -12.31 -9.22
C GLY A 40 11.46 -11.45 -8.18
N VAL A 41 11.68 -10.13 -8.20
CA VAL A 41 10.97 -9.20 -7.31
C VAL A 41 9.48 -9.14 -7.63
N THR A 42 9.09 -9.20 -8.91
CA THR A 42 7.68 -9.24 -9.29
C THR A 42 6.99 -10.49 -8.75
N GLN A 43 7.61 -11.66 -8.84
CA GLN A 43 7.07 -12.89 -8.27
C GLN A 43 6.94 -12.79 -6.74
N GLU A 44 7.97 -12.26 -6.07
CA GLU A 44 7.96 -12.06 -4.63
C GLU A 44 6.84 -11.10 -4.20
N PHE A 45 6.72 -9.97 -4.88
CA PHE A 45 5.73 -8.96 -4.56
C PHE A 45 4.31 -9.43 -4.89
N ALA A 46 4.13 -10.22 -5.94
CA ALA A 46 2.84 -10.85 -6.22
C ALA A 46 2.41 -11.82 -5.10
N ARG A 47 3.35 -12.60 -4.53
CA ARG A 47 3.07 -13.44 -3.36
C ARG A 47 2.75 -12.60 -2.12
N PHE A 48 3.47 -11.50 -1.93
CA PHE A 48 3.17 -10.53 -0.88
C PHE A 48 1.74 -10.00 -1.03
N PHE A 49 1.36 -9.46 -2.18
CA PHE A 49 -0.01 -8.98 -2.41
C PHE A 49 -1.06 -10.08 -2.23
N ALA A 50 -0.82 -11.29 -2.74
CA ALA A 50 -1.72 -12.42 -2.53
C ALA A 50 -1.90 -12.78 -1.04
N SER A 51 -0.85 -12.63 -0.22
CA SER A 51 -0.95 -12.87 1.23
C SER A 51 -1.81 -11.86 1.99
N TYR A 52 -2.11 -10.71 1.37
CA TYR A 52 -3.04 -9.69 1.86
C TYR A 52 -4.35 -9.68 1.04
N ASN A 53 -4.64 -10.75 0.26
CA ASN A 53 -5.80 -10.83 -0.63
C ASN A 53 -5.92 -9.67 -1.64
N VAL A 54 -4.80 -9.04 -1.98
CA VAL A 54 -4.73 -7.94 -2.95
C VAL A 54 -4.61 -8.55 -4.35
N ALA A 55 -5.67 -8.41 -5.15
CA ALA A 55 -5.69 -8.87 -6.55
C ALA A 55 -5.44 -7.73 -7.56
N THR A 56 -5.54 -6.47 -7.13
CA THR A 56 -5.30 -5.29 -7.96
C THR A 56 -4.30 -4.37 -7.27
N ILE A 57 -3.29 -3.93 -7.99
CA ILE A 57 -2.27 -3.01 -7.51
C ILE A 57 -2.16 -1.82 -8.43
N MET A 58 -1.80 -0.67 -7.85
CA MET A 58 -1.48 0.52 -8.61
C MET A 58 0.01 0.80 -8.57
N GLY A 59 0.52 1.31 -9.68
CA GLY A 59 1.89 1.78 -9.74
C GLY A 59 2.11 2.82 -10.82
N ASP A 60 3.37 3.22 -10.92
CA ASP A 60 3.76 4.35 -11.74
C ASP A 60 3.48 4.12 -13.23
N LYS A 61 3.11 5.21 -13.91
CA LYS A 61 2.83 5.30 -15.34
C LYS A 61 4.10 5.12 -16.18
N TYR A 62 5.26 5.47 -15.62
CA TYR A 62 6.53 5.48 -16.34
C TYR A 62 7.07 4.07 -16.69
N ALA A 63 6.60 3.02 -16.01
CA ALA A 63 7.12 1.67 -16.22
C ALA A 63 6.50 0.92 -17.42
N GLY A 64 5.53 1.52 -18.12
CA GLY A 64 4.96 0.98 -19.36
C GLY A 64 4.17 -0.32 -19.18
N GLU A 65 4.11 -1.15 -20.23
CA GLU A 65 3.37 -2.43 -20.23
C GLU A 65 4.10 -3.57 -19.50
N TRP A 66 5.40 -3.42 -19.23
CA TRP A 66 6.22 -4.50 -18.67
C TRP A 66 5.74 -4.98 -17.28
N PRO A 67 5.49 -4.10 -16.28
CA PRO A 67 4.95 -4.54 -14.99
C PRO A 67 3.58 -5.19 -15.16
N ARG A 68 2.73 -4.66 -16.03
CA ARG A 68 1.39 -5.20 -16.28
C ARG A 68 1.44 -6.65 -16.72
N GLU A 69 2.28 -6.97 -17.71
CA GLU A 69 2.43 -8.34 -18.20
C GLU A 69 3.00 -9.28 -17.13
N ARG A 70 3.96 -8.81 -16.33
CA ARG A 70 4.60 -9.64 -15.29
C ARG A 70 3.68 -9.93 -14.12
N PHE A 71 3.00 -8.94 -13.58
CA PHE A 71 2.03 -9.13 -12.51
C PHE A 71 0.83 -9.95 -12.97
N LYS A 72 0.39 -9.78 -14.22
CA LYS A 72 -0.70 -10.59 -14.81
C LYS A 72 -0.38 -12.09 -14.83
N LYS A 73 0.87 -12.49 -15.07
CA LYS A 73 1.30 -13.90 -14.99
C LYS A 73 1.17 -14.50 -13.58
N HIS A 74 1.10 -13.66 -12.55
CA HIS A 74 0.93 -14.06 -11.16
C HIS A 74 -0.49 -13.79 -10.64
N GLY A 75 -1.45 -13.51 -11.54
CA GLY A 75 -2.85 -13.28 -11.15
C GLY A 75 -3.14 -11.91 -10.55
N ILE A 76 -2.18 -10.98 -10.61
CA ILE A 76 -2.32 -9.62 -10.10
C ILE A 76 -2.62 -8.65 -11.25
N ARG A 77 -3.69 -7.88 -11.11
CA ARG A 77 -4.02 -6.78 -12.03
C ARG A 77 -3.18 -5.56 -11.67
N TYR A 78 -2.45 -5.01 -12.64
CA TYR A 78 -1.68 -3.79 -12.46
C TYR A 78 -2.35 -2.61 -13.16
N GLU A 79 -2.65 -1.56 -12.41
CA GLU A 79 -3.21 -0.31 -12.92
C GLU A 79 -2.13 0.78 -12.92
N ALA A 80 -1.82 1.29 -14.11
CA ALA A 80 -0.86 2.38 -14.29
C ALA A 80 -1.59 3.72 -14.28
N ASN A 81 -2.26 4.02 -13.17
CA ASN A 81 -3.08 5.21 -12.98
C ASN A 81 -2.66 6.01 -11.74
N ALA A 82 -1.51 5.69 -11.13
CA ALA A 82 -1.00 6.40 -9.98
C ALA A 82 -0.93 7.92 -10.24
N GLN A 83 -1.29 8.67 -9.20
CA GLN A 83 -1.14 10.12 -9.19
C GLN A 83 0.35 10.50 -9.20
N PRO A 84 0.72 11.67 -9.74
CA PRO A 84 2.10 12.16 -9.65
C PRO A 84 2.57 12.25 -8.19
N LYS A 85 3.82 11.88 -7.90
CA LYS A 85 4.38 11.86 -6.53
C LYS A 85 4.16 13.16 -5.75
N SER A 86 4.36 14.31 -6.40
CA SER A 86 4.18 15.61 -5.75
C SER A 86 2.73 15.89 -5.37
N ASP A 87 1.76 15.32 -6.10
CA ASP A 87 0.35 15.41 -5.76
C ASP A 87 0.04 14.49 -4.58
N LEU A 88 0.53 13.24 -4.60
CA LEU A 88 0.42 12.30 -3.48
C LEU A 88 0.95 12.90 -2.16
N TYR A 89 2.13 13.52 -2.20
CA TYR A 89 2.74 14.11 -1.00
C TYR A 89 1.96 15.32 -0.48
N ARG A 90 1.41 16.14 -1.39
CA ARG A 90 0.58 17.29 -1.01
C ARG A 90 -0.72 16.82 -0.36
N ASP A 91 -1.35 15.79 -0.91
CA ASP A 91 -2.64 15.30 -0.46
C ASP A 91 -2.49 14.48 0.84
N LEU A 92 -1.33 13.84 1.05
CA LEU A 92 -1.01 13.10 2.28
C LEU A 92 -0.70 14.00 3.48
N LEU A 93 -0.03 15.15 3.27
CA LEU A 93 0.49 15.98 4.35
C LEU A 93 -0.58 16.45 5.36
N PRO A 94 -1.78 16.92 4.95
CA PRO A 94 -2.84 17.27 5.90
C PRO A 94 -3.24 16.11 6.80
N LEU A 95 -3.27 14.89 6.26
CA LEU A 95 -3.72 13.68 6.96
C LEU A 95 -2.74 13.24 8.05
N LEU A 96 -1.44 13.37 7.77
CA LEU A 96 -0.40 13.13 8.77
C LEU A 96 -0.50 14.14 9.93
N ASN A 97 -0.80 15.40 9.63
CA ASN A 97 -0.92 16.46 10.63
C ASN A 97 -2.22 16.38 11.45
N SER A 98 -3.26 15.73 10.91
CA SER A 98 -4.55 15.51 11.60
C SER A 98 -4.63 14.17 12.33
N GLU A 99 -3.53 13.42 12.41
CA GLU A 99 -3.47 12.10 13.05
C GLU A 99 -4.43 11.08 12.41
N GLN A 100 -4.70 11.21 11.11
CA GLN A 100 -5.62 10.34 10.35
C GLN A 100 -4.92 9.17 9.65
N VAL A 101 -3.62 8.97 9.91
CA VAL A 101 -2.80 7.94 9.28
C VAL A 101 -1.91 7.29 10.34
N GLU A 102 -1.98 5.97 10.44
CA GLU A 102 -1.04 5.16 11.20
C GLU A 102 0.05 4.61 10.26
N LEU A 103 1.29 5.01 10.53
CA LEU A 103 2.46 4.54 9.78
C LEU A 103 3.19 3.43 10.56
N LEU A 104 3.83 2.53 9.82
CA LEU A 104 4.73 1.55 10.41
C LEU A 104 5.97 2.22 11.00
N ASP A 105 6.44 1.74 12.16
CA ASP A 105 7.70 2.17 12.76
C ASP A 105 8.91 1.60 12.00
N VAL A 106 9.14 2.17 10.82
CA VAL A 106 10.24 1.82 9.92
C VAL A 106 11.17 3.02 9.82
N PRO A 107 12.40 2.96 10.37
CA PRO A 107 13.30 4.12 10.41
C PRO A 107 13.58 4.74 9.03
N ARG A 108 13.66 3.92 7.97
CA ARG A 108 13.83 4.44 6.61
C ARG A 108 12.59 5.20 6.11
N LEU A 109 11.39 4.71 6.42
CA LEU A 109 10.14 5.39 6.04
C LEU A 109 10.07 6.77 6.70
N ALA A 110 10.34 6.83 8.00
CA ALA A 110 10.40 8.09 8.76
C ALA A 110 11.46 9.05 8.22
N ALA A 111 12.66 8.54 7.91
CA ALA A 111 13.74 9.36 7.34
C ALA A 111 13.39 9.91 5.94
N GLN A 112 12.74 9.12 5.09
CA GLN A 112 12.31 9.57 3.77
C GLN A 112 11.21 10.61 3.84
N LEU A 113 10.22 10.42 4.73
CA LEU A 113 9.19 11.41 5.01
C LEU A 113 9.79 12.73 5.49
N ALA A 114 10.69 12.69 6.48
CA ALA A 114 11.35 13.88 7.03
C ALA A 114 12.30 14.57 6.03
N GLY A 115 12.75 13.85 5.01
CA GLY A 115 13.66 14.35 3.97
C GLY A 115 12.97 15.01 2.76
N LEU A 116 11.64 15.12 2.76
CA LEU A 116 10.90 15.79 1.69
C LEU A 116 11.04 17.31 1.75
N GLU A 117 11.20 17.93 0.60
CA GLU A 117 11.34 19.37 0.43
C GLU A 117 10.22 19.92 -0.47
N ARG A 118 9.54 20.96 -0.01
CA ARG A 118 8.62 21.74 -0.85
C ARG A 118 9.39 22.85 -1.57
N ARG A 119 9.31 22.87 -2.89
CA ARG A 119 9.87 23.91 -3.76
C ARG A 119 8.74 24.64 -4.47
N THR A 120 8.60 25.93 -4.21
CA THR A 120 7.59 26.78 -4.85
C THR A 120 8.17 27.38 -6.13
N SER A 121 7.51 27.16 -7.27
CA SER A 121 7.94 27.73 -8.54
C SER A 121 7.38 29.15 -8.72
N ARG A 122 8.01 29.94 -9.61
CA ARG A 122 7.50 31.26 -10.02
C ARG A 122 6.12 31.20 -10.69
N SER A 123 5.67 30.03 -11.14
CA SER A 123 4.34 29.81 -11.73
C SER A 123 3.28 29.45 -10.69
N GLY A 124 3.60 29.49 -9.39
CA GLY A 124 2.66 29.22 -8.30
C GLY A 124 2.33 27.74 -8.08
N LYS A 125 2.97 26.84 -8.83
CA LYS A 125 2.81 25.38 -8.62
C LYS A 125 3.91 24.90 -7.69
N ASP A 126 3.51 24.42 -6.52
CA ASP A 126 4.42 23.74 -5.60
C ASP A 126 4.80 22.37 -6.14
N THR A 127 6.08 22.04 -6.02
CA THR A 127 6.60 20.70 -6.20
C THR A 127 7.10 20.20 -4.86
N ILE A 128 6.64 19.05 -4.42
CA ILE A 128 7.18 18.36 -3.25
C ILE A 128 8.00 17.17 -3.76
N ASP A 129 9.26 17.12 -3.36
CA ASP A 129 10.18 16.08 -3.81
C ASP A 129 11.29 15.85 -2.76
N HIS A 130 12.04 14.77 -2.89
CA HIS A 130 13.21 14.53 -2.07
C HIS A 130 14.33 15.56 -2.35
N ALA A 131 15.22 15.73 -1.38
CA ALA A 131 16.45 16.50 -1.54
C ALA A 131 17.32 15.92 -2.69
N PRO A 132 18.19 16.71 -3.35
CA PRO A 132 19.08 16.20 -4.39
C PRO A 132 19.92 15.03 -3.87
N ARG A 133 19.97 13.91 -4.62
CA ARG A 133 20.60 12.63 -4.23
C ARG A 133 19.91 11.89 -3.07
N GLY A 134 18.76 12.37 -2.60
CA GLY A 134 17.87 11.62 -1.72
C GLY A 134 17.09 10.55 -2.49
N HIS A 135 16.39 9.71 -1.74
CA HIS A 135 15.46 8.71 -2.27
C HIS A 135 14.16 8.77 -1.47
N ASP A 136 13.04 8.60 -2.15
CA ASP A 136 11.70 8.56 -1.56
C ASP A 136 10.94 7.27 -1.90
N ASP A 137 11.56 6.28 -2.57
CA ASP A 137 10.88 5.06 -3.09
C ASP A 137 9.92 4.38 -2.09
N LEU A 138 10.32 4.25 -0.82
CA LEU A 138 9.52 3.59 0.22
C LEU A 138 8.34 4.47 0.58
N PHE A 139 8.60 5.74 0.85
CA PHE A 139 7.57 6.72 1.17
C PHE A 139 6.61 6.96 0.01
N ASN A 140 7.07 6.95 -1.24
CA ASN A 140 6.23 7.08 -2.43
C ASN A 140 5.21 5.94 -2.51
N ALA A 141 5.65 4.69 -2.30
CA ALA A 141 4.74 3.55 -2.25
C ALA A 141 3.74 3.64 -1.09
N ALA A 142 4.18 4.06 0.10
CA ALA A 142 3.30 4.27 1.25
C ALA A 142 2.26 5.37 0.96
N ALA A 143 2.69 6.52 0.48
CA ALA A 143 1.82 7.65 0.16
C ALA A 143 0.77 7.28 -0.88
N GLY A 144 1.18 6.57 -1.93
CA GLY A 144 0.26 6.10 -2.97
C GLY A 144 -0.87 5.23 -2.43
N VAL A 145 -0.55 4.27 -1.54
CA VAL A 145 -1.59 3.37 -1.00
C VAL A 145 -2.47 4.06 0.04
N ILE A 146 -1.91 4.98 0.84
CA ILE A 146 -2.67 5.74 1.84
C ILE A 146 -3.68 6.67 1.17
N VAL A 147 -3.25 7.44 0.16
CA VAL A 147 -4.12 8.36 -0.58
C VAL A 147 -5.22 7.60 -1.33
N GLU A 148 -4.92 6.44 -1.91
CA GLU A 148 -5.97 5.65 -2.55
C GLU A 148 -6.97 5.09 -1.52
N ALA A 149 -6.51 4.58 -0.37
CA ALA A 149 -7.41 4.03 0.64
C ALA A 149 -8.50 5.04 1.04
N LEU A 150 -8.15 6.33 1.14
CA LEU A 150 -9.10 7.43 1.38
C LEU A 150 -9.99 7.75 0.18
N ALA A 151 -9.43 7.70 -1.02
CA ALA A 151 -10.21 7.91 -2.23
C ALA A 151 -11.29 6.83 -2.41
N LEU A 152 -11.01 5.59 -1.98
CA LEU A 152 -11.99 4.49 -1.98
C LEU A 152 -13.12 4.71 -0.98
N GLU A 153 -12.84 5.23 0.22
CA GLU A 153 -13.87 5.64 1.18
C GLU A 153 -14.79 6.73 0.59
N SER A 154 -14.18 7.77 0.02
CA SER A 154 -14.90 8.89 -0.60
C SER A 154 -15.75 8.47 -1.81
N ARG A 155 -15.42 7.33 -2.43
CA ARG A 155 -16.17 6.75 -3.55
C ARG A 155 -17.43 5.99 -3.11
N GLY A 156 -17.68 5.83 -1.81
CA GLY A 156 -18.90 5.22 -1.28
C GLY A 156 -19.22 3.89 -1.98
N GLY A 157 -18.44 2.86 -1.69
CA GLY A 157 -18.68 1.53 -2.24
C GLY A 157 -20.14 1.09 -2.00
N VAL A 158 -20.77 0.51 -3.02
CA VAL A 158 -22.07 -0.13 -2.85
C VAL A 158 -21.84 -1.41 -2.06
N GLU A 159 -22.42 -1.50 -0.86
CA GLU A 159 -22.48 -2.76 -0.14
C GLU A 159 -23.40 -3.72 -0.89
N THR A 160 -22.89 -4.91 -1.20
CA THR A 160 -23.62 -5.97 -1.88
C THR A 160 -23.69 -7.20 -1.00
N PHE A 161 -24.88 -7.78 -0.91
CA PHE A 161 -25.18 -8.94 -0.08
C PHE A 161 -25.72 -10.07 -0.96
N ASP A 162 -25.45 -11.32 -0.56
CA ASP A 162 -26.19 -12.45 -1.10
C ASP A 162 -27.65 -12.33 -0.68
N PHE A 163 -28.55 -12.34 -1.66
CA PHE A 163 -29.98 -12.15 -1.39
C PHE A 163 -30.61 -13.31 -0.61
N ILE A 164 -30.04 -14.52 -0.69
CA ILE A 164 -30.54 -15.74 -0.06
C ILE A 164 -29.93 -15.93 1.33
N THR A 165 -28.61 -15.79 1.47
CA THR A 165 -27.89 -16.04 2.72
C THR A 165 -27.74 -14.80 3.59
N GLY A 166 -27.89 -13.59 3.02
CA GLY A 166 -27.64 -12.32 3.71
C GLY A 166 -26.14 -12.05 3.95
N GLU A 167 -25.25 -12.90 3.45
CA GLU A 167 -23.80 -12.74 3.62
C GLU A 167 -23.27 -11.62 2.73
N ILE A 168 -22.23 -10.92 3.20
CA ILE A 168 -21.60 -9.85 2.44
C ILE A 168 -20.83 -10.42 1.24
N VAL A 169 -21.04 -9.84 0.07
CA VAL A 169 -20.32 -10.14 -1.17
C VAL A 169 -19.19 -9.14 -1.37
N ASP A 170 -19.51 -7.85 -1.38
CA ASP A 170 -18.57 -6.74 -1.38
C ASP A 170 -19.07 -5.67 -0.40
N GLY A 171 -18.22 -5.18 0.49
CA GLY A 171 -18.62 -4.18 1.49
C GLY A 171 -17.91 -4.35 2.82
N TRP A 172 -18.46 -3.74 3.87
CA TRP A 172 -17.89 -3.82 5.21
C TRP A 172 -18.81 -4.64 6.11
N ASP A 173 -18.25 -5.54 6.92
CA ASP A 173 -19.06 -6.19 7.95
C ASP A 173 -19.22 -5.29 9.19
N SER A 174 -20.10 -5.69 10.11
CA SER A 174 -20.29 -5.03 11.41
C SER A 174 -19.02 -4.94 12.24
N HIS A 175 -17.98 -5.64 11.82
CA HIS A 175 -16.68 -5.72 12.43
C HIS A 175 -15.63 -4.91 11.69
N GLY A 176 -15.96 -4.11 10.67
CA GLY A 176 -15.00 -3.28 9.94
C GLY A 176 -14.01 -4.09 9.11
N CYS A 177 -14.31 -5.35 8.82
CA CYS A 177 -13.58 -6.15 7.86
C CYS A 177 -14.10 -5.79 6.47
N GLU A 178 -13.23 -5.38 5.56
CA GLU A 178 -13.61 -5.26 4.16
C GLU A 178 -13.75 -6.67 3.57
N TRP A 179 -14.88 -6.92 2.91
CA TRP A 179 -15.17 -8.13 2.16
C TRP A 179 -15.11 -7.80 0.67
N ARG A 180 -14.40 -8.64 -0.08
CA ARG A 180 -14.30 -8.55 -1.54
C ARG A 180 -14.55 -9.91 -2.15
N ASN A 181 -15.51 -10.03 -3.06
CA ASN A 181 -15.93 -11.29 -3.68
C ASN A 181 -16.14 -12.42 -2.65
N ARG A 182 -16.88 -12.15 -1.57
CA ARG A 182 -17.17 -13.09 -0.47
C ARG A 182 -15.95 -13.55 0.34
N MET A 183 -14.82 -12.86 0.24
CA MET A 183 -13.65 -13.16 1.05
C MET A 183 -13.30 -11.97 1.95
N PRO A 184 -12.97 -12.22 3.23
CA PRO A 184 -12.47 -11.18 4.10
C PRO A 184 -11.08 -10.75 3.59
N TYR A 185 -10.99 -9.51 3.13
CA TYR A 185 -9.77 -8.91 2.62
C TYR A 185 -8.68 -8.83 3.72
N ASN A 186 -9.10 -8.58 4.97
CA ASN A 186 -8.24 -8.34 6.14
C ASN A 186 -8.14 -9.53 7.15
N GLY A 187 -8.54 -10.75 6.78
CA GLY A 187 -8.83 -11.82 7.76
C GLY A 187 -7.64 -12.54 8.42
N LEU A 188 -6.43 -12.52 7.83
CA LEU A 188 -5.25 -13.15 8.42
C LEU A 188 -3.99 -12.43 7.92
N PHE A 189 -3.39 -11.62 8.78
CA PHE A 189 -2.16 -10.90 8.48
C PHE A 189 -0.99 -11.80 8.85
N PRO A 190 -0.21 -12.32 7.89
CA PRO A 190 1.02 -13.00 8.22
C PRO A 190 1.97 -11.98 8.86
N GLY A 191 2.56 -12.35 9.99
CA GLY A 191 3.59 -11.52 10.59
C GLY A 191 4.69 -11.27 9.56
N GLU A 192 5.10 -10.02 9.44
CA GLU A 192 6.14 -9.61 8.52
C GLU A 192 7.42 -10.38 8.87
N ARG A 193 8.15 -10.86 7.87
CA ARG A 193 9.41 -11.59 8.07
C ARG A 193 10.55 -10.86 7.39
N ASN A 194 11.68 -10.75 8.07
CA ASN A 194 12.90 -10.23 7.49
C ASN A 194 13.51 -11.21 6.48
N ALA A 195 14.59 -10.80 5.80
CA ALA A 195 15.29 -11.62 4.80
C ALA A 195 15.88 -12.94 5.37
N LYS A 196 15.97 -13.08 6.70
CA LYS A 196 16.40 -14.29 7.41
C LYS A 196 15.23 -15.16 7.87
N GLY A 197 14.00 -14.81 7.50
CA GLY A 197 12.76 -15.50 7.89
C GLY A 197 12.28 -15.19 9.31
N GLN A 198 12.91 -14.27 10.03
CA GLN A 198 12.55 -13.90 11.40
C GLN A 198 11.39 -12.90 11.36
N LEU A 199 10.41 -13.07 12.26
CA LEU A 199 9.27 -12.18 12.37
C LEU A 199 9.72 -10.78 12.82
N THR A 200 9.32 -9.75 12.08
CA THR A 200 9.42 -8.32 12.44
C THR A 200 8.09 -7.78 12.95
N SER A 201 6.99 -8.50 12.71
CA SER A 201 5.69 -8.30 13.35
C SER A 201 5.02 -9.63 13.64
N HIS A 202 4.10 -9.67 14.61
CA HIS A 202 3.33 -10.88 14.91
C HIS A 202 2.22 -11.07 13.88
N PRO A 203 1.89 -12.32 13.48
CA PRO A 203 0.70 -12.54 12.70
C PRO A 203 -0.51 -12.07 13.50
N ALA A 204 -1.40 -11.36 12.84
CA ALA A 204 -2.59 -10.82 13.44
C ALA A 204 -3.81 -11.40 12.75
N ARG A 205 -4.86 -11.64 13.52
CA ARG A 205 -6.17 -11.96 12.99
C ARG A 205 -7.10 -10.81 13.27
N PHE A 206 -7.89 -10.47 12.27
CA PHE A 206 -9.00 -9.58 12.48
C PHE A 206 -10.18 -10.43 12.96
N ILE A 207 -10.44 -10.43 14.26
CA ILE A 207 -11.50 -11.22 14.88
C ILE A 207 -12.48 -10.26 15.53
N ASN A 208 -13.73 -10.31 15.08
CA ASN A 208 -14.80 -9.44 15.59
C ASN A 208 -14.41 -7.96 15.60
N GLY A 209 -13.57 -7.56 14.66
CA GLY A 209 -13.23 -6.18 14.45
C GLY A 209 -12.27 -5.60 15.47
N VAL A 210 -11.46 -6.49 16.04
CA VAL A 210 -10.27 -6.18 16.82
C VAL A 210 -9.11 -6.88 16.13
N VAL A 211 -8.03 -6.14 15.89
CA VAL A 211 -6.75 -6.73 15.51
C VAL A 211 -6.22 -7.46 16.72
N GLN A 212 -6.26 -8.79 16.69
CA GLN A 212 -5.76 -9.64 17.76
C GLN A 212 -4.48 -10.29 17.28
N ALA A 213 -3.44 -10.25 18.11
CA ALA A 213 -2.26 -11.08 17.87
C ALA A 213 -2.72 -12.54 17.79
N SER A 214 -2.38 -13.24 16.71
CA SER A 214 -2.64 -14.68 16.66
C SER A 214 -1.67 -15.34 17.63
N SER A 215 -2.17 -15.85 18.76
CA SER A 215 -1.41 -16.80 19.56
C SER A 215 -1.03 -17.99 18.68
N GLU A 216 0.25 -18.40 18.72
CA GLU A 216 0.80 -19.54 17.95
C GLU A 216 -0.05 -20.82 18.09
#